data_AF-A0A4W4EAY0-F1
#
_entry.id   AF-A0A4W4EAY0-F1
#
_cell.length_a   1.000
_cell.length_b   1.000
_cell.length_c   1.000
_cell.angle_alpha   90.00
_cell.angle_beta   90.00
_cell.angle_gamma   90.00
#
_symmetry.space_group_name_H-M   'P 1'
#
loop_
_entity.id
_entity.type
_entity.pdbx_description
1 polymer ?
#
loop_
_entity_poly.entity_id
_entity_poly.type
_entity_poly.pdbx_seq_one_letter_code
_entity_poly.pdbx_strand_id
1 'polypeptide(L)'
;HSQKLLFLQESLRGKTLCEILKRSLVPDTRPGMKLRSVTHGVRKAYLLGKPLRPGDDPYREHAFNLQESDRLGSERSIRDTRHYRCASVTFDPDLPSTSVIITFHNEARSTLLRTIKSVLVRSPAHLIQEMILVDDFSSDPEDCQLLSQIPKVHCLRNERREGLIRSRVRGAGVASASILTFLDSHCEVNTDWLQPMIQRVKEDRTRVVSPIIDVISLDNFAYLAASADLRGGFDWSLHFKWEQIPIEQKMARNDPTQPIRTPVIAGGIFVMDESWFNHLGQYDTQMDIWGGENFELSFRVWMCGGSLEILPCSRVGHVFRKRHPYDFPEGNALTYIKNTRRAAEVWMDEYKQYYYAARPSAQGKAYGSIADRLALRRKLNCNSFRWYLENMCVCVCVCVCVCVCVCVCVCVCEAELSVTVSPSRSHLSAQKWTLMEPQIRQQDLCLAITAFSSGSKVRLEPCSPKESRQVSTPGSGSHQETSGRRQGDVRET
;
A
#
# COMPACT_ATOMS: atom_id res chain seq x y z
N HIS A 1 4.55 28.64 -54.23
CA HIS A 1 4.02 29.46 -55.35
C HIS A 1 2.74 28.91 -56.00
N SER A 2 2.50 27.60 -55.95
CA SER A 2 1.33 26.94 -56.58
C SER A 2 -0.01 27.13 -55.85
N GLN A 3 -0.01 27.51 -54.57
CA GLN A 3 -1.25 27.80 -53.80
C GLN A 3 -1.78 29.23 -53.99
N LYS A 4 -0.93 30.18 -54.42
CA LYS A 4 -1.37 31.57 -54.69
C LYS A 4 -2.11 31.71 -56.02
N LEU A 5 -1.86 30.84 -57.00
CA LEU A 5 -2.58 30.84 -58.29
C LEU A 5 -4.01 30.28 -58.17
N LEU A 6 -4.23 29.26 -57.34
CA LEU A 6 -5.57 28.70 -57.10
C LEU A 6 -6.51 29.72 -56.44
N PHE A 7 -5.97 30.54 -55.54
CA PHE A 7 -6.73 31.53 -54.78
C PHE A 7 -7.25 32.69 -55.65
N LEU A 8 -6.48 33.08 -56.68
CA LEU A 8 -6.85 34.14 -57.62
C LEU A 8 -7.87 33.67 -58.68
N GLN A 9 -7.87 32.39 -59.05
CA GLN A 9 -8.85 31.85 -60.01
C GLN A 9 -10.23 31.58 -59.42
N GLU A 10 -10.35 31.25 -58.13
CA GLU A 10 -11.65 30.96 -57.51
C GLU A 10 -12.37 32.19 -56.96
N SER A 11 -11.64 33.28 -56.66
CA SER A 11 -12.23 34.57 -56.26
C SER A 11 -13.04 35.22 -57.41
N LEU A 12 -12.60 35.03 -58.66
CA LEU A 12 -13.29 35.52 -59.87
C LEU A 12 -14.61 34.78 -60.19
N ARG A 13 -14.95 33.70 -59.46
CA ARG A 13 -16.18 32.91 -59.65
C ARG A 13 -17.20 33.06 -58.52
N GLY A 14 -17.04 34.05 -57.64
CA GLY A 14 -18.08 34.47 -56.70
C GLY A 14 -18.44 33.48 -55.59
N LYS A 15 -17.53 32.58 -55.20
CA LYS A 15 -17.76 31.61 -54.11
C LYS A 15 -17.26 32.13 -52.77
N THR A 16 -18.04 31.91 -51.71
CA THR A 16 -17.71 32.35 -50.35
C THR A 16 -16.63 31.47 -49.72
N LEU A 17 -15.81 32.05 -48.84
CA LEU A 17 -14.65 31.44 -48.16
C LEU A 17 -14.96 30.09 -47.47
N CYS A 18 -16.22 29.84 -47.12
CA CYS A 18 -16.68 28.63 -46.45
C CYS A 18 -16.75 27.40 -47.39
N GLU A 19 -16.92 27.60 -48.70
CA GLU A 19 -16.99 26.50 -49.67
C GLU A 19 -15.60 25.99 -50.09
N ILE A 20 -14.60 26.87 -50.11
CA ILE A 20 -13.21 26.53 -50.49
C ILE A 20 -12.55 25.63 -49.42
N LEU A 21 -12.93 25.78 -48.14
CA LEU A 21 -12.38 25.00 -47.04
C LEU A 21 -12.93 23.55 -46.94
N LYS A 22 -14.03 23.22 -47.63
CA LYS A 22 -14.62 21.86 -47.57
C LYS A 22 -14.01 20.85 -48.55
N ARG A 23 -13.17 21.27 -49.51
CA ARG A 23 -12.62 20.38 -50.56
C ARG A 23 -11.15 19.97 -50.39
N SER A 24 -10.46 20.45 -49.36
CA SER A 24 -9.05 20.08 -49.08
C SER A 24 -8.88 18.91 -48.10
N LEU A 25 -9.88 18.02 -47.99
CA LEU A 25 -9.76 16.78 -47.22
C LEU A 25 -9.07 15.71 -48.08
N VAL A 26 -7.73 15.65 -47.95
CA VAL A 26 -6.94 14.46 -48.24
C VAL A 26 -7.47 13.31 -47.34
N PRO A 27 -7.62 12.07 -47.85
CA PRO A 27 -8.05 10.96 -47.02
C PRO A 27 -6.99 10.68 -45.96
N ASP A 28 -7.29 11.10 -44.73
CA ASP A 28 -6.52 10.77 -43.55
C ASP A 28 -6.79 9.30 -43.19
N THR A 29 -5.94 8.41 -43.68
CA THR A 29 -5.86 7.02 -43.21
C THR A 29 -5.32 7.01 -41.78
N ARG A 30 -6.16 7.43 -40.83
CA ARG A 30 -5.95 7.32 -39.39
C ARG A 30 -6.13 5.85 -38.97
N PRO A 31 -5.11 5.18 -38.39
CA PRO A 31 -5.27 3.84 -37.81
C PRO A 31 -6.21 3.81 -36.58
N GLY A 32 -6.58 4.98 -36.04
CA GLY A 32 -7.32 5.10 -34.77
C GLY A 32 -8.83 4.81 -34.82
N MET A 33 -9.47 4.73 -35.98
CA MET A 33 -10.91 4.50 -36.07
C MET A 33 -11.30 3.02 -35.96
N LYS A 34 -10.47 2.09 -36.47
CA LYS A 34 -10.72 0.64 -36.35
C LYS A 34 -10.40 0.09 -34.94
N LEU A 35 -9.42 0.66 -34.24
CA LEU A 35 -9.04 0.20 -32.89
C LEU A 35 -10.12 0.53 -31.83
N ARG A 36 -10.84 1.65 -32.00
CA ARG A 36 -11.94 2.06 -31.10
C ARG A 36 -13.17 1.14 -31.19
N SER A 37 -13.52 0.62 -32.38
CA SER A 37 -14.72 -0.23 -32.53
C SER A 37 -14.51 -1.64 -31.98
N VAL A 38 -13.32 -2.23 -32.19
CA VAL A 38 -12.98 -3.56 -31.68
C VAL A 38 -12.91 -3.55 -30.14
N THR A 39 -12.28 -2.53 -29.56
CA THR A 39 -12.18 -2.41 -28.08
C THR A 39 -13.51 -2.09 -27.39
N HIS A 40 -14.43 -1.38 -28.05
CA HIS A 40 -15.74 -1.06 -27.48
C HIS A 40 -16.68 -2.28 -27.43
N GLY A 41 -16.67 -3.12 -28.47
CA GLY A 41 -17.44 -4.37 -28.50
C GLY A 41 -16.94 -5.38 -27.46
N VAL A 42 -15.62 -5.58 -27.37
CA VAL A 42 -14.97 -6.45 -26.38
C VAL A 42 -15.26 -5.98 -24.96
N ARG A 43 -15.22 -4.67 -24.70
CA ARG A 43 -15.55 -4.11 -23.38
C ARG A 43 -16.98 -4.43 -22.94
N LYS A 44 -17.96 -4.21 -23.83
CA LYS A 44 -19.38 -4.43 -23.47
C LYS A 44 -19.64 -5.91 -23.21
N ALA A 45 -19.08 -6.81 -24.03
CA ALA A 45 -19.17 -8.25 -23.82
C ALA A 45 -18.47 -8.70 -22.53
N TYR A 46 -17.28 -8.15 -22.23
CA TYR A 46 -16.51 -8.49 -21.04
C TYR A 46 -17.27 -8.17 -19.75
N LEU A 47 -17.82 -6.95 -19.63
CA LEU A 47 -18.56 -6.53 -18.43
C LEU A 47 -19.93 -7.23 -18.31
N LEU A 48 -20.60 -7.52 -19.43
CA LEU A 48 -21.89 -8.21 -19.42
C LEU A 48 -21.79 -9.72 -19.11
N GLY A 49 -20.59 -10.29 -19.06
CA GLY A 49 -20.42 -11.72 -18.77
C GLY A 49 -20.61 -12.10 -17.30
N LYS A 50 -20.54 -11.14 -16.36
CA LYS A 50 -20.73 -11.36 -14.92
C LYS A 50 -21.51 -10.22 -14.25
N PRO A 51 -22.77 -9.96 -14.66
CA PRO A 51 -23.54 -8.90 -14.05
C PRO A 51 -23.98 -9.30 -12.63
N LEU A 52 -23.98 -8.35 -11.71
CA LEU A 52 -24.64 -8.54 -10.42
C LEU A 52 -26.13 -8.84 -10.65
N ARG A 53 -26.62 -9.95 -10.08
CA ARG A 53 -28.03 -10.32 -10.23
C ARG A 53 -28.92 -9.39 -9.40
N PRO A 54 -30.13 -9.04 -9.88
CA PRO A 54 -31.07 -8.23 -9.10
C PRO A 54 -31.35 -8.86 -7.73
N GLY A 55 -31.11 -8.11 -6.65
CA GLY A 55 -31.32 -8.55 -5.26
C GLY A 55 -30.10 -9.16 -4.58
N ASP A 56 -29.01 -9.45 -5.29
CA ASP A 56 -27.76 -9.93 -4.69
C ASP A 56 -27.04 -8.78 -3.94
N ASP A 57 -26.38 -9.10 -2.82
CA ASP A 57 -25.54 -8.15 -2.08
C ASP A 57 -24.32 -7.74 -2.92
N PRO A 58 -24.19 -6.45 -3.29
CA PRO A 58 -23.10 -5.98 -4.15
C PRO A 58 -21.71 -6.09 -3.51
N TYR A 59 -21.62 -6.27 -2.19
CA TYR A 59 -20.35 -6.36 -1.46
C TYR A 59 -19.85 -7.79 -1.27
N ARG A 60 -20.71 -8.79 -1.50
CA ARG A 60 -20.46 -10.18 -1.09
C ARG A 60 -19.20 -10.78 -1.69
N GLU A 61 -19.01 -10.64 -2.99
CA GLU A 61 -17.92 -11.31 -3.71
C GLU A 61 -16.60 -10.56 -3.66
N HIS A 62 -16.62 -9.23 -3.67
CA HIS A 62 -15.38 -8.44 -3.83
C HIS A 62 -15.07 -7.51 -2.66
N ALA A 63 -15.92 -7.45 -1.64
CA ALA A 63 -15.76 -6.60 -0.45
C ALA A 63 -15.72 -5.07 -0.75
N PHE A 64 -16.31 -4.68 -1.87
CA PHE A 64 -16.66 -3.31 -2.26
C PHE A 64 -17.95 -3.37 -3.09
N ASN A 65 -18.60 -2.23 -3.32
CA ASN A 65 -19.86 -2.15 -4.04
C ASN A 65 -19.69 -2.43 -5.55
N LEU A 66 -19.90 -3.68 -5.98
CA LEU A 66 -19.79 -4.08 -7.38
C LEU A 66 -20.74 -3.28 -8.29
N GLN A 67 -21.96 -3.04 -7.82
CA GLN A 67 -22.97 -2.30 -8.60
C GLN A 67 -22.50 -0.89 -8.96
N GLU A 68 -21.90 -0.17 -8.02
CA GLU A 68 -21.32 1.16 -8.29
C GLU A 68 -20.12 1.07 -9.22
N SER A 69 -19.30 0.03 -9.09
CA SER A 69 -18.15 -0.17 -9.98
C SER A 69 -18.57 -0.41 -11.44
N ASP A 70 -19.60 -1.23 -11.66
CA ASP A 70 -20.07 -1.63 -12.98
C ASP A 70 -20.80 -0.50 -13.73
N ARG A 71 -21.41 0.43 -12.99
CA ARG A 71 -22.02 1.65 -13.56
C ARG A 71 -21.00 2.59 -14.16
N LEU A 72 -19.75 2.52 -13.69
CA LEU A 72 -18.71 3.45 -14.08
C LEU A 72 -18.05 3.08 -15.41
N GLY A 73 -17.68 4.11 -16.17
CA GLY A 73 -16.89 3.92 -17.38
C GLY A 73 -15.49 3.37 -17.06
N SER A 74 -15.00 2.41 -17.84
CA SER A 74 -13.62 1.89 -17.72
C SER A 74 -12.55 2.97 -17.99
N GLU A 75 -12.94 4.06 -18.63
CA GLU A 75 -12.09 5.21 -18.96
C GLU A 75 -12.60 6.50 -18.29
N ARG A 76 -13.33 6.36 -17.17
CA ARG A 76 -13.91 7.52 -16.45
C ARG A 76 -12.84 8.57 -16.14
N SER A 77 -13.21 9.85 -16.22
CA SER A 77 -12.38 10.94 -15.73
C SER A 77 -12.29 10.89 -14.20
N ILE A 78 -11.09 11.16 -13.67
CA ILE A 78 -10.84 11.34 -12.24
C ILE A 78 -10.22 12.71 -12.00
N ARG A 79 -10.34 13.23 -10.78
CA ARG A 79 -9.75 14.51 -10.41
C ARG A 79 -8.23 14.40 -10.35
N ASP A 80 -7.53 15.42 -10.85
CA ASP A 80 -6.09 15.58 -10.59
C ASP A 80 -5.89 15.96 -9.11
N THR A 81 -5.27 15.07 -8.36
CA THR A 81 -5.02 15.20 -6.91
C THR A 81 -3.57 15.59 -6.61
N ARG A 82 -2.76 15.84 -7.64
CA ARG A 82 -1.37 16.28 -7.47
C ARG A 82 -1.32 17.70 -6.92
N HIS A 83 -0.20 18.03 -6.30
CA HIS A 83 0.09 19.41 -5.93
C HIS A 83 0.31 20.25 -7.21
N TYR A 84 -0.14 21.51 -7.24
CA TYR A 84 -0.08 22.34 -8.46
C TYR A 84 1.34 22.48 -9.04
N ARG A 85 2.37 22.48 -8.19
CA ARG A 85 3.79 22.51 -8.60
C ARG A 85 4.24 21.27 -9.40
N CYS A 86 3.54 20.13 -9.29
CA CYS A 86 3.86 18.92 -10.04
C CYS A 86 3.72 19.11 -11.56
N ALA A 87 2.85 20.02 -12.00
CA ALA A 87 2.70 20.34 -13.42
C ALA A 87 3.93 21.04 -14.02
N SER A 88 4.80 21.62 -13.17
CA SER A 88 6.03 22.29 -13.57
C SER A 88 7.26 21.38 -13.47
N VAL A 89 7.12 20.15 -12.98
CA VAL A 89 8.22 19.19 -12.91
C VAL A 89 8.46 18.62 -14.31
N THR A 90 9.68 18.74 -14.80
CA THR A 90 10.12 18.18 -16.08
C THR A 90 10.84 16.86 -15.85
N PHE A 91 10.65 15.91 -16.77
CA PHE A 91 11.33 14.61 -16.76
C PHE A 91 12.18 14.47 -18.00
N ASP A 92 13.15 13.55 -17.95
CA ASP A 92 13.98 13.26 -19.12
C ASP A 92 13.11 12.80 -20.31
N PRO A 93 13.44 13.20 -21.55
CA PRO A 93 12.67 12.77 -22.72
C PRO A 93 12.90 11.29 -23.07
N ASP A 94 14.00 10.70 -22.63
CA ASP A 94 14.46 9.33 -22.91
C ASP A 94 14.31 8.42 -21.67
N LEU A 95 13.14 8.43 -21.04
CA LEU A 95 12.85 7.50 -19.96
C LEU A 95 12.77 6.05 -20.50
N PRO A 96 13.37 5.06 -19.81
CA PRO A 96 13.23 3.66 -20.17
C PRO A 96 11.78 3.18 -20.01
N SER A 97 11.38 2.21 -20.83
CA SER A 97 10.07 1.58 -20.73
C SER A 97 9.98 0.66 -19.50
N THR A 98 8.75 0.37 -19.06
CA THR A 98 8.42 -0.53 -17.96
C THR A 98 7.49 -1.66 -18.40
N SER A 99 7.63 -2.82 -17.75
CA SER A 99 6.66 -3.91 -17.79
C SER A 99 5.75 -3.78 -16.57
N VAL A 100 4.45 -3.54 -16.80
CA VAL A 100 3.47 -3.39 -15.72
C VAL A 100 2.92 -4.76 -15.34
N ILE A 101 3.12 -5.18 -14.10
CA ILE A 101 2.71 -6.49 -13.59
C ILE A 101 1.49 -6.28 -12.68
N ILE A 102 0.36 -6.88 -13.06
CA ILE A 102 -0.88 -6.85 -12.30
C ILE A 102 -1.25 -8.28 -11.95
N THR A 103 -1.15 -8.63 -10.68
CA THR A 103 -1.56 -9.95 -10.18
C THR A 103 -2.98 -9.88 -9.65
N PHE A 104 -3.81 -10.88 -9.93
CA PHE A 104 -5.19 -10.89 -9.46
C PHE A 104 -5.72 -12.31 -9.20
N HIS A 105 -6.73 -12.40 -8.34
CA HIS A 105 -7.47 -13.63 -8.06
C HIS A 105 -8.94 -13.25 -7.83
N ASN A 106 -9.84 -13.72 -8.70
CA ASN A 106 -11.28 -13.43 -8.62
C ASN A 106 -11.61 -11.94 -8.46
N GLU A 107 -10.92 -11.08 -9.21
CA GLU A 107 -11.18 -9.64 -9.22
C GLU A 107 -12.46 -9.31 -10.02
N ALA A 108 -13.15 -8.23 -9.65
CA ALA A 108 -14.28 -7.78 -10.45
C ALA A 108 -13.81 -7.35 -11.85
N ARG A 109 -14.56 -7.77 -12.88
CA ARG A 109 -14.24 -7.42 -14.27
C ARG A 109 -14.15 -5.89 -14.47
N SER A 110 -15.03 -5.12 -13.85
CA SER A 110 -15.04 -3.66 -13.98
C SER A 110 -13.82 -2.98 -13.35
N THR A 111 -13.37 -3.40 -12.17
CA THR A 111 -12.16 -2.87 -11.52
C THR A 111 -10.91 -3.24 -12.31
N LEU A 112 -10.73 -4.51 -12.67
CA LEU A 112 -9.58 -5.00 -13.43
C LEU A 112 -9.44 -4.29 -14.78
N LEU A 113 -10.53 -4.19 -15.55
CA LEU A 113 -10.52 -3.49 -16.83
C LEU A 113 -10.21 -2.00 -16.65
N ARG A 114 -10.73 -1.36 -15.59
CA ARG A 114 -10.50 0.05 -15.33
C ARG A 114 -9.06 0.34 -14.91
N THR A 115 -8.41 -0.58 -14.18
CA THR A 115 -6.97 -0.50 -13.89
C THR A 115 -6.15 -0.51 -15.18
N ILE A 116 -6.36 -1.51 -16.03
CA ILE A 116 -5.70 -1.66 -17.34
C ILE A 116 -5.90 -0.42 -18.21
N LYS A 117 -7.16 0.04 -18.32
CA LYS A 117 -7.50 1.22 -19.12
C LYS A 117 -6.90 2.50 -18.56
N SER A 118 -6.85 2.67 -17.25
CA SER A 118 -6.21 3.84 -16.64
C SER A 118 -4.73 3.93 -17.00
N VAL A 119 -4.00 2.80 -16.96
CA VAL A 119 -2.58 2.73 -17.36
C VAL A 119 -2.40 3.10 -18.82
N LEU A 120 -3.18 2.49 -19.71
CA LEU A 120 -3.07 2.73 -21.17
C LEU A 120 -3.42 4.16 -21.57
N VAL A 121 -4.39 4.78 -20.90
CA VAL A 121 -4.87 6.13 -21.23
C VAL A 121 -4.00 7.23 -20.63
N ARG A 122 -3.40 7.01 -19.45
CA ARG A 122 -2.70 8.05 -18.67
C ARG A 122 -1.19 7.86 -18.59
N SER A 123 -0.64 6.96 -19.40
CA SER A 123 0.81 6.77 -19.52
C SER A 123 1.25 7.03 -20.96
N PRO A 124 2.41 7.68 -21.18
CA PRO A 124 2.97 7.79 -22.52
C PRO A 124 3.16 6.42 -23.16
N ALA A 125 2.66 6.23 -24.38
CA ALA A 125 2.58 4.91 -25.01
C ALA A 125 3.95 4.22 -25.16
N HIS A 126 5.04 4.97 -25.33
CA HIS A 126 6.40 4.44 -25.45
C HIS A 126 6.98 3.94 -24.12
N LEU A 127 6.47 4.40 -22.97
CA LEU A 127 6.94 3.95 -21.65
C LEU A 127 6.31 2.61 -21.23
N ILE A 128 5.17 2.25 -21.80
CA ILE A 128 4.56 0.94 -21.52
C ILE A 128 5.11 -0.06 -22.52
N GLN A 129 6.06 -0.91 -22.10
CA GLN A 129 6.55 -2.00 -22.95
C GLN A 129 5.42 -3.03 -23.12
N GLU A 130 4.89 -3.49 -22.01
CA GLU A 130 3.86 -4.52 -21.91
C GLU A 130 3.14 -4.43 -20.56
N MET A 131 1.98 -5.08 -20.46
CA MET A 131 1.25 -5.29 -19.22
C MET A 131 0.99 -6.78 -19.05
N ILE A 132 1.56 -7.37 -18.00
CA ILE A 132 1.48 -8.79 -17.68
C ILE A 132 0.43 -8.97 -16.59
N LEU A 133 -0.71 -9.52 -16.97
CA LEU A 133 -1.77 -9.90 -16.05
C LEU A 133 -1.50 -11.32 -15.56
N VAL A 134 -1.15 -11.46 -14.28
CA VAL A 134 -0.95 -12.77 -13.66
C VAL A 134 -2.23 -13.19 -12.97
N ASP A 135 -2.97 -14.09 -13.62
CA ASP A 135 -4.18 -14.69 -13.07
C ASP A 135 -3.79 -15.82 -12.10
N ASP A 136 -3.91 -15.56 -10.81
CA ASP A 136 -3.57 -16.47 -9.74
C ASP A 136 -4.70 -17.47 -9.47
N PHE A 137 -5.02 -18.27 -10.49
CA PHE A 137 -6.01 -19.35 -10.41
C PHE A 137 -7.42 -18.85 -10.05
N SER A 138 -7.89 -17.81 -10.75
CA SER A 138 -9.29 -17.38 -10.66
C SER A 138 -10.25 -18.48 -11.11
N SER A 139 -11.47 -18.50 -10.59
CA SER A 139 -12.49 -19.50 -10.91
C SER A 139 -12.89 -19.47 -12.39
N ASP A 140 -12.84 -18.28 -13.00
CA ASP A 140 -13.11 -18.08 -14.42
C ASP A 140 -11.83 -17.65 -15.16
N PRO A 141 -11.30 -18.48 -16.08
CA PRO A 141 -10.13 -18.12 -16.88
C PRO A 141 -10.39 -17.00 -17.89
N GLU A 142 -11.66 -16.75 -18.26
CA GLU A 142 -12.01 -15.71 -19.23
C GLU A 142 -11.75 -14.30 -18.71
N ASP A 143 -11.72 -14.11 -17.38
CA ASP A 143 -11.38 -12.83 -16.75
C ASP A 143 -10.02 -12.31 -17.24
N CYS A 144 -9.06 -13.22 -17.50
CA CYS A 144 -7.76 -12.89 -18.04
C CYS A 144 -7.71 -12.97 -19.57
N GLN A 145 -8.24 -14.07 -20.14
CA GLN A 145 -8.09 -14.38 -21.56
C GLN A 145 -8.73 -13.33 -22.46
N LEU A 146 -9.91 -12.82 -22.11
CA LEU A 146 -10.59 -11.80 -22.91
C LEU A 146 -9.84 -10.46 -22.93
N LEU A 147 -9.07 -10.16 -21.89
CA LEU A 147 -8.27 -8.94 -21.80
C LEU A 147 -7.01 -8.98 -22.66
N SER A 148 -6.52 -10.17 -23.02
CA SER A 148 -5.34 -10.33 -23.92
C SER A 148 -5.57 -9.78 -25.34
N GLN A 149 -6.83 -9.51 -25.71
CA GLN A 149 -7.17 -8.85 -26.97
C GLN A 149 -6.83 -7.36 -26.98
N ILE A 150 -6.55 -6.77 -25.81
CA ILE A 150 -6.13 -5.38 -25.68
C ILE A 150 -4.64 -5.28 -26.04
N PRO A 151 -4.22 -4.34 -26.90
CA PRO A 151 -2.81 -4.18 -27.24
C PRO A 151 -1.92 -4.03 -26.00
N LYS A 152 -0.75 -4.68 -26.04
CA LYS A 152 0.25 -4.76 -24.96
C LYS A 152 -0.18 -5.57 -23.72
N VAL A 153 -1.36 -6.19 -23.71
CA VAL A 153 -1.82 -6.99 -22.57
C VAL A 153 -1.52 -8.46 -22.79
N HIS A 154 -0.80 -9.06 -21.85
CA HIS A 154 -0.45 -10.48 -21.86
C HIS A 154 -1.09 -11.15 -20.65
N CYS A 155 -1.77 -12.26 -20.87
CA CYS A 155 -2.37 -13.07 -19.82
C CYS A 155 -1.43 -14.22 -19.43
N LEU A 156 -1.11 -14.33 -18.14
CA LEU A 156 -0.31 -15.40 -17.57
C LEU A 156 -1.10 -16.07 -16.43
N ARG A 157 -1.70 -17.23 -16.70
CA ARG A 157 -2.53 -17.93 -15.71
C ARG A 157 -1.72 -18.99 -14.94
N ASN A 158 -1.83 -18.99 -13.61
CA ASN A 158 -1.28 -20.04 -12.74
C ASN A 158 -2.14 -21.30 -12.80
N GLU A 159 -1.50 -22.48 -12.76
CA GLU A 159 -2.19 -23.78 -12.77
C GLU A 159 -2.85 -24.14 -11.44
N ARG A 160 -2.42 -23.47 -10.36
CA ARG A 160 -2.96 -23.56 -9.00
C ARG A 160 -2.82 -22.21 -8.30
N ARG A 161 -3.49 -22.04 -7.17
CA ARG A 161 -3.41 -20.82 -6.39
C ARG A 161 -2.06 -20.70 -5.69
N GLU A 162 -1.20 -19.83 -6.20
CA GLU A 162 0.15 -19.59 -5.71
C GLU A 162 0.21 -18.44 -4.72
N GLY A 163 -0.71 -17.48 -4.79
CA GLY A 163 -0.70 -16.27 -3.98
C GLY A 163 -0.05 -15.08 -4.67
N LEU A 164 -0.25 -13.90 -4.10
CA LEU A 164 0.25 -12.62 -4.59
C LEU A 164 1.77 -12.66 -4.83
N ILE A 165 2.50 -13.17 -3.85
CA ILE A 165 3.96 -13.09 -3.76
C ILE A 165 4.61 -13.88 -4.89
N ARG A 166 4.25 -15.16 -5.01
CA ARG A 166 4.75 -16.05 -6.07
C ARG A 166 4.25 -15.61 -7.45
N SER A 167 3.03 -15.08 -7.55
CA SER A 167 2.50 -14.53 -8.81
C SER A 167 3.29 -13.31 -9.29
N ARG A 168 3.68 -12.40 -8.39
CA ARG A 168 4.52 -11.25 -8.73
C ARG A 168 5.91 -11.67 -9.20
N VAL A 169 6.51 -12.67 -8.56
CA VAL A 169 7.79 -13.25 -8.99
C VAL A 169 7.66 -13.87 -10.39
N ARG A 170 6.57 -14.62 -10.65
CA ARG A 170 6.31 -15.20 -11.97
C ARG A 170 6.14 -14.13 -13.05
N GLY A 171 5.38 -13.07 -12.76
CA GLY A 171 5.21 -11.94 -13.67
C GLY A 171 6.52 -11.21 -13.96
N ALA A 172 7.36 -10.99 -12.94
CA ALA A 172 8.67 -10.40 -13.10
C ALA A 172 9.61 -11.28 -13.94
N GLY A 173 9.55 -12.61 -13.78
CA GLY A 173 10.38 -13.55 -14.52
C GLY A 173 10.10 -13.65 -16.01
N VAL A 174 8.96 -13.14 -16.49
CA VAL A 174 8.62 -13.07 -17.93
C VAL A 174 8.64 -11.65 -18.48
N ALA A 175 8.94 -10.66 -17.64
CA ALA A 175 9.01 -9.26 -18.06
C ALA A 175 10.20 -9.01 -18.98
N SER A 176 9.97 -8.23 -20.04
CA SER A 176 10.98 -7.89 -21.06
C SER A 176 11.60 -6.50 -20.88
N ALA A 177 11.00 -5.62 -20.06
CA ALA A 177 11.54 -4.29 -19.79
C ALA A 177 12.56 -4.30 -18.64
N SER A 178 13.46 -3.32 -18.63
CA SER A 178 14.44 -3.12 -17.55
C SER A 178 13.84 -2.57 -16.25
N ILE A 179 12.61 -2.04 -16.31
CA ILE A 179 11.89 -1.54 -15.14
C ILE A 179 10.62 -2.35 -14.94
N LEU A 180 10.36 -2.71 -13.68
CA LEU A 180 9.16 -3.39 -13.25
C LEU A 180 8.23 -2.39 -12.56
N THR A 181 6.95 -2.43 -12.89
CA THR A 181 5.91 -1.65 -12.20
C THR A 181 4.84 -2.58 -11.70
N PHE A 182 4.71 -2.71 -10.38
CA PHE A 182 3.69 -3.54 -9.75
C PHE A 182 2.46 -2.68 -9.42
N LEU A 183 1.28 -3.15 -9.81
CA LEU A 183 -0.01 -2.56 -9.48
C LEU A 183 -0.96 -3.65 -8.95
N ASP A 184 -1.80 -3.29 -7.98
CA ASP A 184 -2.94 -4.13 -7.62
C ASP A 184 -4.06 -4.02 -8.68
N SER A 185 -4.92 -5.02 -8.73
CA SER A 185 -5.95 -5.21 -9.77
C SER A 185 -7.16 -4.27 -9.67
N HIS A 186 -7.15 -3.34 -8.74
CA HIS A 186 -8.25 -2.42 -8.42
C HIS A 186 -7.71 -1.02 -8.12
N CYS A 187 -6.81 -0.58 -9.01
CA CYS A 187 -6.21 0.74 -9.01
C CYS A 187 -6.74 1.62 -10.15
N GLU A 188 -6.65 2.94 -9.98
CA GLU A 188 -6.81 3.91 -11.06
C GLU A 188 -5.66 4.91 -11.00
N VAL A 189 -4.77 4.86 -11.99
CA VAL A 189 -3.60 5.74 -12.01
C VAL A 189 -4.01 7.16 -12.41
N ASN A 190 -3.39 8.21 -11.86
CA ASN A 190 -3.68 9.60 -12.22
C ASN A 190 -2.79 10.09 -13.38
N THR A 191 -2.97 11.35 -13.80
CA THR A 191 -2.17 11.95 -14.87
C THR A 191 -0.70 12.09 -14.45
N ASP A 192 0.22 11.84 -15.39
CA ASP A 192 1.69 11.83 -15.21
C ASP A 192 2.18 11.01 -14.00
N TRP A 193 1.46 9.96 -13.63
CA TRP A 193 1.83 9.13 -12.47
C TRP A 193 3.16 8.38 -12.69
N LEU A 194 3.47 8.00 -13.93
CA LEU A 194 4.53 7.04 -14.22
C LEU A 194 5.91 7.69 -14.33
N GLN A 195 5.99 8.83 -15.02
CA GLN A 195 7.25 9.53 -15.31
C GLN A 195 8.05 9.89 -14.04
N PRO A 196 7.44 10.41 -12.94
CA PRO A 196 8.17 10.63 -11.70
C PRO A 196 8.82 9.37 -11.15
N MET A 197 8.14 8.22 -11.23
CA MET A 197 8.67 6.96 -10.69
C MET A 197 9.81 6.41 -11.54
N ILE A 198 9.64 6.38 -12.86
CA ILE A 198 10.68 5.90 -13.77
C ILE A 198 11.93 6.79 -13.70
N GLN A 199 11.78 8.11 -13.63
CA GLN A 199 12.89 9.06 -13.48
C GLN A 199 13.75 8.70 -12.26
N ARG A 200 13.14 8.44 -11.10
CA ARG A 200 13.89 8.13 -9.86
C ARG A 200 14.67 6.83 -9.94
N VAL A 201 14.11 5.81 -10.57
CA VAL A 201 14.77 4.52 -10.78
C VAL A 201 15.87 4.62 -11.84
N LYS A 202 15.67 5.43 -12.90
CA LYS A 202 16.70 5.71 -13.92
C LYS A 202 17.94 6.39 -13.29
N GLU A 203 17.72 7.35 -12.40
CA GLU A 203 18.80 8.08 -11.72
C GLU A 203 19.61 7.18 -10.77
N ASP A 204 18.96 6.19 -10.15
CA ASP A 204 19.59 5.25 -9.24
C ASP A 204 18.74 3.98 -9.16
N ARG A 205 19.25 2.91 -9.79
CA ARG A 205 18.58 1.62 -9.87
C ARG A 205 18.29 0.97 -8.51
N THR A 206 18.95 1.42 -7.43
CA THR A 206 18.76 0.86 -6.09
C THR A 206 17.53 1.44 -5.37
N ARG A 207 16.90 2.46 -5.96
CA ARG A 207 15.68 3.07 -5.44
C ARG A 207 14.46 2.24 -5.82
N VAL A 208 13.61 2.02 -4.82
CA VAL A 208 12.28 1.44 -4.98
C VAL A 208 11.28 2.51 -4.62
N VAL A 209 10.39 2.86 -5.56
CA VAL A 209 9.56 4.05 -5.44
C VAL A 209 8.08 3.72 -5.51
N SER A 210 7.28 4.40 -4.70
CA SER A 210 5.83 4.28 -4.64
C SER A 210 5.15 5.63 -4.89
N PRO A 211 3.94 5.65 -5.44
CA PRO A 211 3.13 6.86 -5.51
C PRO A 211 2.54 7.21 -4.14
N ILE A 212 1.97 8.40 -4.01
CA ILE A 212 0.91 8.60 -3.02
C ILE A 212 -0.30 7.77 -3.46
N ILE A 213 -0.78 6.93 -2.53
CA ILE A 213 -1.93 6.07 -2.76
C ILE A 213 -3.20 6.81 -2.33
N ASP A 214 -3.93 7.32 -3.32
CA ASP A 214 -5.23 7.94 -3.11
C ASP A 214 -6.31 6.88 -2.81
N VAL A 215 -7.42 7.30 -2.22
CA VAL A 215 -8.50 6.40 -1.82
C VAL A 215 -9.58 6.36 -2.89
N ILE A 216 -9.89 5.18 -3.41
CA ILE A 216 -11.14 4.94 -4.13
C ILE A 216 -12.13 4.37 -3.12
N SER A 217 -13.20 5.11 -2.85
CA SER A 217 -14.23 4.70 -1.88
C SER A 217 -14.82 3.34 -2.26
N LEU A 218 -14.85 2.41 -1.31
CA LEU A 218 -15.43 1.08 -1.51
C LEU A 218 -16.95 1.10 -1.71
N ASP A 219 -17.63 2.20 -1.34
CA ASP A 219 -19.08 2.30 -1.36
C ASP A 219 -19.62 2.97 -2.62
N ASN A 220 -19.00 4.08 -3.05
CA ASN A 220 -19.48 4.90 -4.17
C ASN A 220 -18.42 5.15 -5.24
N PHE A 221 -17.24 4.54 -5.10
CA PHE A 221 -16.12 4.66 -6.04
C PHE A 221 -15.63 6.10 -6.26
N ALA A 222 -15.94 7.05 -5.37
CA ALA A 222 -15.36 8.38 -5.42
C ALA A 222 -13.82 8.30 -5.27
N TYR A 223 -13.11 9.02 -6.14
CA TYR A 223 -11.65 9.14 -6.09
C TYR A 223 -11.29 10.30 -5.15
N LEU A 224 -10.68 9.99 -4.01
CA LEU A 224 -10.41 10.91 -2.91
C LEU A 224 -8.89 11.05 -2.71
N ALA A 225 -8.42 12.30 -2.65
CA ALA A 225 -6.99 12.59 -2.44
C ALA A 225 -6.53 12.12 -1.04
N ALA A 226 -5.41 11.40 -0.98
CA ALA A 226 -4.71 11.14 0.26
C ALA A 226 -3.76 12.30 0.62
N SER A 227 -3.43 12.40 1.91
CA SER A 227 -2.46 13.39 2.41
C SER A 227 -1.07 13.12 1.83
N ALA A 228 -0.38 14.19 1.42
CA ALA A 228 1.01 14.15 0.95
C ALA A 228 2.03 14.15 2.10
N ASP A 229 1.58 14.26 3.34
CA ASP A 229 2.42 14.29 4.53
C ASP A 229 2.48 12.93 5.25
N LEU A 230 2.19 11.84 4.54
CA LEU A 230 2.21 10.48 5.08
C LEU A 230 3.40 9.69 4.54
N ARG A 231 4.01 8.90 5.42
CA ARG A 231 4.97 7.85 5.10
C ARG A 231 4.47 6.51 5.66
N GLY A 232 4.99 5.40 5.14
CA GLY A 232 4.69 4.09 5.69
C GLY A 232 5.45 3.87 7.00
N GLY A 233 4.75 3.32 7.99
CA GLY A 233 5.31 2.88 9.26
C GLY A 233 4.70 1.56 9.68
N PHE A 234 5.13 1.07 10.84
CA PHE A 234 4.63 -0.17 11.41
C PHE A 234 4.71 -0.16 12.93
N ASP A 235 3.95 -1.04 13.57
CA ASP A 235 4.13 -1.36 14.98
C ASP A 235 4.92 -2.66 15.16
N TRP A 236 5.32 -2.96 16.40
CA TRP A 236 6.08 -4.17 16.70
C TRP A 236 5.36 -5.47 16.32
N SER A 237 4.02 -5.47 16.16
CA SER A 237 3.28 -6.63 15.69
C SER A 237 3.42 -6.88 14.18
N LEU A 238 4.24 -6.08 13.50
CA LEU A 238 4.38 -5.99 12.04
C LEU A 238 3.03 -5.73 11.38
N HIS A 239 2.28 -4.76 11.91
CA HIS A 239 1.09 -4.22 11.26
C HIS A 239 1.42 -2.89 10.57
N PHE A 240 1.03 -2.75 9.30
CA PHE A 240 1.32 -1.55 8.52
C PHE A 240 0.41 -0.42 8.94
N LYS A 241 0.94 0.78 9.06
CA LYS A 241 0.17 2.00 9.33
C LYS A 241 0.77 3.18 8.59
N TRP A 242 -0.09 4.15 8.27
CA TRP A 242 0.38 5.44 7.78
C TRP A 242 0.80 6.30 8.96
N GLU A 243 2.01 6.86 8.90
CA GLU A 243 2.53 7.80 9.88
C GLU A 243 2.69 9.18 9.24
N GLN A 244 2.43 10.23 10.00
CA GLN A 244 2.80 11.58 9.59
C GLN A 244 4.33 11.68 9.47
N ILE A 245 4.80 12.41 8.47
CA ILE A 245 6.21 12.77 8.37
C ILE A 245 6.61 13.52 9.67
N PRO A 246 7.75 13.18 10.30
CA PRO A 246 8.24 13.89 11.48
C PRO A 246 8.29 15.39 11.25
N ILE A 247 7.95 16.19 12.26
CA ILE A 247 7.83 17.66 12.16
C ILE A 247 9.12 18.27 11.60
N GLU A 248 10.28 17.81 12.06
CA GLU A 248 11.59 18.27 11.59
C GLU A 248 11.77 18.06 10.08
N GLN A 249 11.44 16.86 9.59
CA GLN A 249 11.50 16.54 8.16
C GLN A 249 10.47 17.35 7.36
N LYS A 250 9.27 17.55 7.93
CA LYS A 250 8.22 18.35 7.31
C LYS A 250 8.63 19.82 7.19
N MET A 251 9.27 20.39 8.22
CA MET A 251 9.75 21.77 8.24
C MET A 251 10.97 21.97 7.32
N ALA A 252 11.83 20.98 7.19
CA ALA A 252 12.97 21.02 6.27
C ALA A 252 12.54 20.94 4.79
N ARG A 253 11.31 20.47 4.52
CA ARG A 253 10.81 20.25 3.15
C ARG A 253 10.21 21.53 2.55
N ASN A 254 11.05 22.29 1.85
CA ASN A 254 10.65 23.54 1.19
C ASN A 254 9.90 23.34 -0.14
N ASP A 255 10.02 22.16 -0.74
CA ASP A 255 9.36 21.82 -1.99
C ASP A 255 8.42 20.61 -1.81
N PRO A 256 7.09 20.81 -1.96
CA PRO A 256 6.10 19.76 -1.76
C PRO A 256 6.18 18.63 -2.82
N THR A 257 6.93 18.82 -3.91
CA THR A 257 7.11 17.82 -4.97
C THR A 257 8.24 16.83 -4.68
N GLN A 258 9.12 17.13 -3.72
CA GLN A 258 10.29 16.30 -3.42
C GLN A 258 9.91 14.90 -2.92
N PRO A 259 10.68 13.86 -3.29
CA PRO A 259 10.53 12.50 -2.76
C PRO A 259 10.58 12.45 -1.24
N ILE A 260 9.79 11.56 -0.64
CA ILE A 260 9.75 11.32 0.80
C ILE A 260 10.35 9.93 1.07
N ARG A 261 11.43 9.85 1.84
CA ARG A 261 11.95 8.54 2.27
C ARG A 261 10.97 7.87 3.21
N THR A 262 10.68 6.59 2.97
CA THR A 262 9.72 5.82 3.77
C THR A 262 10.38 4.58 4.39
N PRO A 263 10.22 4.32 5.70
CA PRO A 263 10.72 3.09 6.33
C PRO A 263 10.19 1.81 5.66
N VAL A 264 8.90 1.81 5.33
CA VAL A 264 8.21 0.67 4.72
C VAL A 264 7.26 1.16 3.63
N ILE A 265 7.05 0.38 2.59
CA ILE A 265 6.00 0.62 1.58
C ILE A 265 4.74 -0.20 1.91
N ALA A 266 3.58 0.24 1.42
CA ALA A 266 2.34 -0.54 1.55
C ALA A 266 2.42 -1.90 0.83
N GLY A 267 3.26 -1.99 -0.22
CA GLY A 267 3.54 -3.22 -0.96
C GLY A 267 2.69 -3.41 -2.22
N GLY A 268 1.50 -2.82 -2.30
CA GLY A 268 0.59 -2.95 -3.45
C GLY A 268 1.10 -2.31 -4.75
N ILE A 269 1.78 -1.17 -4.63
CA ILE A 269 2.07 -0.27 -5.75
C ILE A 269 3.49 0.27 -5.64
N PHE A 270 4.38 -0.15 -6.55
CA PHE A 270 5.76 0.33 -6.58
C PHE A 270 6.45 0.08 -7.92
N VAL A 271 7.55 0.79 -8.16
CA VAL A 271 8.42 0.67 -9.33
C VAL A 271 9.83 0.36 -8.87
N MET A 272 10.50 -0.54 -9.57
CA MET A 272 11.83 -1.03 -9.25
C MET A 272 12.58 -1.47 -10.51
N ASP A 273 13.90 -1.31 -10.52
CA ASP A 273 14.76 -1.86 -11.58
C ASP A 273 14.74 -3.40 -11.54
N GLU A 274 14.62 -4.03 -12.71
CA GLU A 274 14.52 -5.49 -12.86
C GLU A 274 15.78 -6.19 -12.35
N SER A 275 16.96 -5.65 -12.71
CA SER A 275 18.25 -6.22 -12.32
C SER A 275 18.44 -6.11 -10.80
N TRP A 276 17.96 -5.02 -10.20
CA TRP A 276 17.99 -4.82 -8.76
C TRP A 276 17.02 -5.76 -8.03
N PHE A 277 15.81 -5.97 -8.58
CA PHE A 277 14.84 -6.94 -8.04
C PHE A 277 15.43 -8.35 -8.00
N ASN A 278 16.10 -8.76 -9.09
CA ASN A 278 16.78 -10.05 -9.15
C ASN A 278 18.01 -10.11 -8.23
N HIS A 279 18.83 -9.07 -8.20
CA HIS A 279 20.01 -8.99 -7.35
C HIS A 279 19.66 -9.14 -5.87
N LEU A 280 18.58 -8.47 -5.42
CA LEU A 280 18.10 -8.61 -4.05
C LEU A 280 17.46 -9.97 -3.79
N GLY A 281 17.26 -10.84 -4.78
CA GLY A 281 16.70 -12.18 -4.60
C GLY A 281 15.18 -12.23 -4.64
N GLN A 282 14.55 -11.33 -5.43
CA GLN A 282 13.11 -11.29 -5.73
C GLN A 282 12.26 -11.21 -4.46
N TYR A 283 11.10 -11.88 -4.38
CA TYR A 283 10.40 -12.10 -3.11
C TYR A 283 10.79 -13.45 -2.49
N ASP A 284 10.54 -13.59 -1.19
CA ASP A 284 10.59 -14.89 -0.51
C ASP A 284 9.42 -15.79 -0.96
N THR A 285 9.69 -16.72 -1.88
CA THR A 285 8.68 -17.60 -2.50
C THR A 285 8.05 -18.61 -1.52
N GLN A 286 8.61 -18.77 -0.33
CA GLN A 286 8.05 -19.61 0.74
C GLN A 286 7.02 -18.87 1.61
N MET A 287 6.77 -17.58 1.34
CA MET A 287 5.60 -16.86 1.87
C MET A 287 4.34 -17.21 1.08
N ASP A 288 3.20 -17.25 1.76
CA ASP A 288 1.94 -17.71 1.17
C ASP A 288 0.92 -16.60 1.01
N ILE A 289 0.15 -16.65 -0.07
CA ILE A 289 -1.03 -15.84 -0.37
C ILE A 289 -0.79 -14.33 -0.27
N TRP A 290 -0.82 -13.76 0.94
CA TRP A 290 -0.81 -12.32 1.17
C TRP A 290 -0.27 -11.98 2.58
N GLY A 291 0.42 -10.84 2.68
CA GLY A 291 0.82 -10.21 3.93
C GLY A 291 2.26 -10.53 4.31
N GLY A 292 2.95 -9.56 4.90
CA GLY A 292 4.33 -9.70 5.36
C GLY A 292 5.39 -9.39 4.30
N GLU A 293 5.07 -9.53 3.02
CA GLU A 293 6.00 -9.34 1.91
C GLU A 293 6.47 -7.88 1.78
N ASN A 294 5.60 -6.95 2.15
CA ASN A 294 5.90 -5.53 2.14
C ASN A 294 6.98 -5.18 3.19
N PHE A 295 6.94 -5.79 4.37
CA PHE A 295 7.98 -5.62 5.40
C PHE A 295 9.29 -6.28 4.99
N GLU A 296 9.23 -7.52 4.50
CA GLU A 296 10.41 -8.28 4.07
C GLU A 296 11.18 -7.54 2.98
N LEU A 297 10.49 -7.10 1.92
CA LEU A 297 11.11 -6.32 0.85
C LEU A 297 11.65 -4.99 1.37
N SER A 298 10.89 -4.29 2.23
CA SER A 298 11.31 -2.98 2.75
C SER A 298 12.57 -3.06 3.60
N PHE A 299 12.62 -4.01 4.54
CA PHE A 299 13.80 -4.24 5.38
C PHE A 299 14.99 -4.63 4.52
N ARG A 300 14.81 -5.55 3.58
CA ARG A 300 15.86 -5.98 2.67
C ARG A 300 16.41 -4.83 1.82
N VAL A 301 15.56 -4.05 1.17
CA VAL A 301 16.00 -2.91 0.34
C VAL A 301 16.83 -1.93 1.17
N TRP A 302 16.35 -1.54 2.35
CA TRP A 302 17.08 -0.61 3.22
C TRP A 302 18.40 -1.18 3.73
N MET A 303 18.35 -2.38 4.31
CA MET A 303 19.50 -2.98 4.97
C MET A 303 20.58 -3.39 3.96
N CYS A 304 20.22 -3.69 2.73
CA CYS A 304 21.15 -4.14 1.68
C CYS A 304 21.55 -3.03 0.69
N GLY A 305 21.43 -1.76 1.08
CA GLY A 305 22.05 -0.62 0.38
C GLY A 305 21.18 0.12 -0.64
N GLY A 306 19.89 -0.19 -0.72
CA GLY A 306 18.92 0.56 -1.51
C GLY A 306 18.14 1.60 -0.69
N SER A 307 17.06 2.13 -1.27
CA SER A 307 16.16 3.04 -0.55
C SER A 307 14.72 2.95 -1.03
N LEU A 308 13.79 3.33 -0.16
CA LEU A 308 12.37 3.41 -0.44
C LEU A 308 11.89 4.86 -0.43
N GLU A 309 11.18 5.27 -1.48
CA GLU A 309 10.66 6.65 -1.62
C GLU A 309 9.16 6.66 -1.96
N ILE A 310 8.43 7.63 -1.41
CA ILE A 310 7.08 8.00 -1.84
C ILE A 310 7.18 9.29 -2.66
N LEU A 311 6.61 9.30 -3.86
CA LEU A 311 6.73 10.42 -4.79
C LEU A 311 5.43 11.25 -4.83
N PRO A 312 5.40 12.49 -4.32
CA PRO A 312 4.16 13.27 -4.21
C PRO A 312 3.46 13.58 -5.53
N CYS A 313 4.23 13.68 -6.61
CA CYS A 313 3.72 13.95 -7.95
C CYS A 313 3.23 12.70 -8.68
N SER A 314 3.49 11.51 -8.15
CA SER A 314 2.87 10.27 -8.63
C SER A 314 1.66 9.93 -7.75
N ARG A 315 0.49 9.79 -8.37
CA ARG A 315 -0.78 9.55 -7.69
C ARG A 315 -1.47 8.33 -8.29
N VAL A 316 -1.84 7.37 -7.45
CA VAL A 316 -2.60 6.19 -7.86
C VAL A 316 -3.70 5.94 -6.86
N GLY A 317 -4.95 5.91 -7.32
CA GLY A 317 -6.09 5.53 -6.49
C GLY A 317 -6.13 4.03 -6.28
N HIS A 318 -6.52 3.60 -5.09
CA HIS A 318 -6.67 2.19 -4.72
C HIS A 318 -8.00 1.97 -3.97
N VAL A 319 -8.71 0.89 -4.27
CA VAL A 319 -9.94 0.51 -3.54
C VAL A 319 -9.56 -0.14 -2.21
N PHE A 320 -9.60 0.62 -1.12
CA PHE A 320 -9.33 0.10 0.23
C PHE A 320 -10.55 -0.68 0.76
N ARG A 321 -10.34 -1.96 1.08
CA ARG A 321 -11.39 -2.88 1.55
C ARG A 321 -11.26 -3.09 3.06
N LYS A 322 -12.38 -3.39 3.73
CA LYS A 322 -12.40 -3.74 5.16
C LYS A 322 -12.10 -5.22 5.44
N ARG A 323 -12.26 -6.08 4.43
CA ARG A 323 -12.05 -7.52 4.51
C ARG A 323 -11.43 -8.04 3.22
N HIS A 324 -10.72 -9.17 3.32
CA HIS A 324 -10.25 -9.91 2.16
C HIS A 324 -11.41 -10.75 1.57
N PRO A 325 -11.69 -10.66 0.26
CA PRO A 325 -12.77 -11.43 -0.37
C PRO A 325 -12.36 -12.84 -0.81
N TYR A 326 -11.11 -13.24 -0.58
CA TYR A 326 -10.55 -14.51 -1.04
C TYR A 326 -10.15 -15.40 0.12
N ASP A 327 -10.07 -16.70 -0.16
CA ASP A 327 -9.81 -17.71 0.85
C ASP A 327 -8.35 -17.70 1.33
N PHE A 328 -8.12 -18.26 2.51
CA PHE A 328 -6.78 -18.55 3.01
C PHE A 328 -6.79 -20.02 3.43
N PRO A 329 -6.04 -20.92 2.74
CA PRO A 329 -6.12 -22.35 2.98
C PRO A 329 -5.89 -22.75 4.44
N GLU A 330 -4.97 -22.07 5.12
CA GLU A 330 -4.67 -22.26 6.55
C GLU A 330 -5.30 -21.18 7.45
N GLY A 331 -6.17 -20.33 6.90
CA GLY A 331 -6.73 -19.16 7.58
C GLY A 331 -5.84 -17.91 7.52
N ASN A 332 -6.48 -16.74 7.47
CA ASN A 332 -5.81 -15.45 7.28
C ASN A 332 -4.76 -15.18 8.38
N ALA A 333 -5.14 -15.35 9.64
CA ALA A 333 -4.26 -15.06 10.77
C ALA A 333 -2.99 -15.93 10.78
N LEU A 334 -3.11 -17.24 10.49
CA LEU A 334 -1.96 -18.15 10.45
C LEU A 334 -1.06 -17.88 9.25
N THR A 335 -1.64 -17.61 8.07
CA THR A 335 -0.90 -17.21 6.87
C THR A 335 -0.10 -15.94 7.12
N TYR A 336 -0.74 -14.92 7.70
CA TYR A 336 -0.08 -13.67 8.05
C TYR A 336 1.05 -13.89 9.06
N ILE A 337 0.80 -14.66 10.14
CA ILE A 337 1.82 -15.01 11.14
C ILE A 337 3.00 -15.73 10.50
N LYS A 338 2.76 -16.71 9.63
CA LYS A 338 3.81 -17.43 8.91
C LYS A 338 4.71 -16.44 8.17
N ASN A 339 4.13 -15.58 7.34
CA ASN A 339 4.90 -14.65 6.52
C ASN A 339 5.63 -13.59 7.37
N THR A 340 4.97 -12.98 8.36
CA THR A 340 5.62 -11.99 9.23
C THR A 340 6.71 -12.61 10.10
N ARG A 341 6.58 -13.88 10.50
CA ARG A 341 7.67 -14.60 11.17
C ARG A 341 8.87 -14.81 10.27
N ARG A 342 8.67 -15.17 9.00
CA ARG A 342 9.77 -15.29 8.03
C ARG A 342 10.51 -13.97 7.89
N ALA A 343 9.78 -12.85 7.79
CA ALA A 343 10.39 -11.52 7.78
C ALA A 343 11.16 -11.21 9.07
N ALA A 344 10.54 -11.43 10.24
CA ALA A 344 11.14 -11.14 11.53
C ALA A 344 12.41 -11.97 11.81
N GLU A 345 12.36 -13.27 11.56
CA GLU A 345 13.48 -14.19 11.82
C GLU A 345 14.68 -13.94 10.93
N VAL A 346 14.47 -13.45 9.70
CA VAL A 346 15.55 -13.16 8.76
C VAL A 346 16.12 -11.76 8.96
N TRP A 347 15.27 -10.76 9.21
CA TRP A 347 15.65 -9.35 9.08
C TRP A 347 15.67 -8.57 10.39
N MET A 348 15.01 -9.01 11.47
CA MET A 348 14.88 -8.20 12.69
C MET A 348 15.93 -8.47 13.78
N ASP A 349 16.89 -9.36 13.55
CA ASP A 349 17.94 -9.70 14.52
C ASP A 349 17.37 -9.99 15.92
N GLU A 350 17.93 -9.40 16.98
CA GLU A 350 17.43 -9.49 18.35
C GLU A 350 16.06 -8.80 18.56
N TYR A 351 15.70 -7.84 17.70
CA TYR A 351 14.45 -7.07 17.81
C TYR A 351 13.20 -7.90 17.48
N LYS A 352 13.35 -9.10 16.91
CA LYS A 352 12.25 -10.05 16.76
C LYS A 352 11.57 -10.40 18.09
N GLN A 353 12.26 -10.23 19.22
CA GLN A 353 11.66 -10.39 20.55
C GLN A 353 10.47 -9.44 20.77
N TYR A 354 10.53 -8.21 20.24
CA TYR A 354 9.43 -7.24 20.33
C TYR A 354 8.24 -7.66 19.48
N TYR A 355 8.50 -8.28 18.33
CA TYR A 355 7.45 -8.90 17.53
C TYR A 355 6.76 -10.04 18.27
N TYR A 356 7.52 -10.92 18.91
CA TYR A 356 6.94 -12.01 19.71
C TYR A 356 6.24 -11.52 20.98
N ALA A 357 6.65 -10.40 21.56
CA ALA A 357 5.96 -9.77 22.68
C ALA A 357 4.64 -9.11 22.24
N ALA A 358 4.64 -8.41 21.10
CA ALA A 358 3.45 -7.78 20.54
C ALA A 358 2.45 -8.79 19.93
N ARG A 359 2.94 -9.96 19.51
CA ARG A 359 2.13 -11.05 18.95
C ARG A 359 2.53 -12.41 19.56
N PRO A 360 2.16 -12.68 20.83
CA PRO A 360 2.52 -13.93 21.51
C PRO A 360 2.01 -15.19 20.78
N SER A 361 0.87 -15.09 20.08
CA SER A 361 0.29 -16.17 19.28
C SER A 361 1.18 -16.63 18.12
N ALA A 362 2.19 -15.85 17.74
CA ALA A 362 3.17 -16.23 16.74
C ALA A 362 4.20 -17.23 17.29
N GLN A 363 4.44 -17.28 18.60
CA GLN A 363 5.43 -18.18 19.21
C GLN A 363 5.06 -19.65 18.96
N GLY A 364 6.06 -20.49 18.68
CA GLY A 364 5.87 -21.93 18.43
C GLY A 364 5.20 -22.31 17.10
N LYS A 365 4.67 -21.37 16.32
CA LYS A 365 4.09 -21.66 14.98
C LYS A 365 5.16 -22.03 13.94
N ALA A 366 4.84 -22.91 13.00
CA ALA A 366 5.78 -23.23 11.92
C ALA A 366 5.86 -22.06 10.91
N TYR A 367 7.05 -21.78 10.38
CA TYR A 367 7.25 -20.78 9.32
C TYR A 367 8.13 -21.29 8.17
N GLY A 368 8.44 -22.59 8.17
CA GLY A 368 9.29 -23.25 7.18
C GLY A 368 10.77 -22.87 7.28
N SER A 369 11.59 -23.43 6.39
CA SER A 369 13.02 -23.10 6.33
C SER A 369 13.24 -21.66 5.84
N ILE A 370 14.19 -20.97 6.48
CA ILE A 370 14.66 -19.62 6.10
C ILE A 370 16.14 -19.61 5.72
N ALA A 371 16.76 -20.79 5.56
CA ALA A 371 18.20 -20.93 5.31
C ALA A 371 18.67 -20.13 4.08
N ASP A 372 17.91 -20.19 2.98
CA ASP A 372 18.26 -19.49 1.75
C ASP A 372 18.19 -17.96 1.91
N ARG A 373 17.23 -17.47 2.69
CA ARG A 373 17.08 -16.03 2.96
C ARG A 373 18.21 -15.52 3.88
N LEU A 374 18.61 -16.32 4.87
CA LEU A 374 19.79 -16.01 5.70
C LEU A 374 21.10 -16.05 4.89
N ALA A 375 21.24 -17.01 3.97
CA ALA A 375 22.38 -17.09 3.07
C ALA A 375 22.44 -15.87 2.12
N LEU A 376 21.28 -15.46 1.59
CA LEU A 376 21.14 -14.27 0.77
C LEU A 376 21.53 -13.00 1.54
N ARG A 377 21.03 -12.82 2.76
CA ARG A 377 21.38 -11.66 3.62
C ARG A 377 22.89 -11.57 3.86
N ARG A 378 23.56 -12.71 4.10
CA ARG A 378 25.03 -12.78 4.23
C ARG A 378 25.74 -12.45 2.92
N LYS A 379 25.28 -13.02 1.79
CA LYS A 379 25.84 -12.78 0.46
C LYS A 379 25.81 -11.30 0.06
N LEU A 380 24.71 -10.61 0.39
CA LEU A 380 24.51 -9.20 0.09
C LEU A 380 25.20 -8.26 1.10
N ASN A 381 25.84 -8.81 2.15
CA ASN A 381 26.50 -8.04 3.21
C ASN A 381 25.60 -6.95 3.81
N CYS A 382 24.35 -7.29 4.11
CA CYS A 382 23.36 -6.32 4.58
C CYS A 382 23.65 -5.85 6.02
N ASN A 383 23.30 -4.61 6.30
CA ASN A 383 23.35 -4.00 7.63
C ASN A 383 22.46 -4.73 8.66
N SER A 384 22.66 -4.40 9.94
CA SER A 384 21.83 -4.89 11.04
C SER A 384 20.48 -4.19 11.10
N PHE A 385 19.51 -4.81 11.78
CA PHE A 385 18.22 -4.18 12.03
C PHE A 385 18.35 -2.96 12.95
N ARG A 386 19.34 -2.97 13.85
CA ARG A 386 19.70 -1.79 14.66
C ARG A 386 20.05 -0.60 13.77
N TRP A 387 20.91 -0.80 12.77
CA TRP A 387 21.25 0.25 11.81
C TRP A 387 20.00 0.77 11.09
N TYR A 388 19.10 -0.12 10.69
CA TYR A 388 17.82 0.25 10.07
C TYR A 388 16.97 1.15 10.98
N LEU A 389 16.83 0.80 12.25
CA LEU A 389 16.07 1.60 13.21
C LEU A 389 16.70 2.98 13.44
N GLU A 390 18.02 3.04 13.61
CA GLU A 390 18.75 4.30 13.88
C GLU A 390 18.73 5.25 12.68
N ASN A 391 18.83 4.73 11.45
CA ASN A 391 18.94 5.57 10.24
C ASN A 391 17.59 5.89 9.58
N MET A 392 16.59 5.03 9.74
CA MET A 392 15.30 5.17 9.05
C MET A 392 14.12 5.38 9.99
N CYS A 393 14.18 4.80 11.19
CA CYS A 393 13.03 4.63 12.06
C CYS A 393 13.17 5.38 13.40
N VAL A 394 13.46 6.68 13.32
CA VAL A 394 13.66 7.60 14.48
C VAL A 394 12.46 7.65 15.46
N CYS A 395 11.32 7.02 15.15
CA CYS A 395 10.10 7.09 15.99
C CYS A 395 9.63 5.76 16.59
N VAL A 396 10.34 4.64 16.42
CA VAL A 396 9.94 3.40 17.09
C VAL A 396 10.46 3.41 18.51
N CYS A 397 9.56 3.59 19.48
CA CYS A 397 9.89 3.44 20.90
C CYS A 397 10.35 2.00 21.15
N VAL A 398 11.65 1.81 21.41
CA VAL A 398 12.22 0.56 21.91
C VAL A 398 11.93 0.51 23.41
N CYS A 399 10.73 0.06 23.79
CA CYS A 399 10.41 -0.17 25.18
C CYS A 399 10.98 -1.54 25.59
N VAL A 400 12.03 -1.55 26.41
CA VAL A 400 12.55 -2.78 27.03
C VAL A 400 11.57 -3.17 28.15
N CYS A 401 10.65 -4.11 27.90
CA CYS A 401 9.75 -4.62 28.93
C CYS A 401 9.71 -6.15 28.90
N VAL A 402 10.05 -6.73 30.05
CA VAL A 402 9.85 -8.15 30.38
C VAL A 402 8.38 -8.30 30.85
N CYS A 403 7.71 -9.31 30.31
CA CYS A 403 6.37 -9.92 30.52
C CYS A 403 5.61 -9.56 31.84
N VAL A 404 4.28 -9.44 32.00
CA VAL A 404 3.07 -10.18 31.52
C VAL A 404 1.81 -9.25 31.62
N CYS A 405 0.80 -9.44 30.78
CA CYS A 405 -0.29 -8.48 30.49
C CYS A 405 -1.63 -8.69 31.25
N VAL A 406 -2.28 -7.57 31.65
CA VAL A 406 -3.74 -7.32 31.54
C VAL A 406 -3.90 -5.87 31.04
N CYS A 407 -4.75 -5.62 30.03
CA CYS A 407 -4.81 -4.32 29.32
C CYS A 407 -6.00 -3.46 29.76
N VAL A 408 -5.74 -2.34 30.44
CA VAL A 408 -6.64 -1.17 30.53
C VAL A 408 -5.79 0.09 30.27
N CYS A 409 -6.16 0.93 29.30
CA CYS A 409 -5.37 2.11 28.90
C CYS A 409 -5.79 3.36 29.70
N VAL A 410 -4.82 4.02 30.33
CA VAL A 410 -5.01 5.25 31.10
C VAL A 410 -4.31 6.44 30.40
N CYS A 411 -4.86 7.64 30.51
CA CYS A 411 -4.54 8.90 29.81
C CYS A 411 -4.36 10.04 30.82
N VAL A 412 -3.66 11.12 30.50
CA VAL A 412 -3.47 12.27 31.42
C VAL A 412 -3.89 13.56 30.71
N CYS A 413 -4.61 14.44 31.40
CA CYS A 413 -4.99 15.77 30.92
C CYS A 413 -3.99 16.82 31.42
N GLU A 414 -3.40 17.63 30.53
CA GLU A 414 -2.34 18.62 30.87
C GLU A 414 -2.74 19.74 31.87
N ALA A 415 -3.98 19.77 32.35
CA ALA A 415 -4.43 20.75 33.35
C ALA A 415 -4.30 20.26 34.80
N GLU A 416 -4.18 18.95 35.05
CA GLU A 416 -4.00 18.36 36.37
C GLU A 416 -3.18 17.06 36.23
N LEU A 417 -2.23 16.77 37.12
CA LEU A 417 -1.44 15.50 37.15
C LEU A 417 -2.29 14.24 37.46
N SER A 418 -3.58 14.26 37.13
CA SER A 418 -4.56 13.20 37.31
C SER A 418 -4.64 12.30 36.07
N VAL A 419 -4.78 10.99 36.31
CA VAL A 419 -4.85 9.98 35.26
C VAL A 419 -6.31 9.58 35.04
N THR A 420 -6.78 9.58 33.79
CA THR A 420 -8.16 9.37 33.33
C THR A 420 -8.21 8.36 32.18
N VAL A 421 -9.32 7.66 31.94
CA VAL A 421 -9.40 6.70 30.81
C VAL A 421 -10.01 7.39 29.59
N SER A 422 -9.42 7.20 28.40
CA SER A 422 -9.98 7.72 27.14
C SER A 422 -9.79 6.75 25.97
N PRO A 423 -10.53 6.90 24.85
CA PRO A 423 -10.41 6.02 23.70
C PRO A 423 -8.97 5.93 23.16
N SER A 424 -8.56 4.73 22.74
CA SER A 424 -7.19 4.51 22.25
C SER A 424 -6.94 5.30 20.97
N ARG A 425 -5.88 6.11 20.99
CA ARG A 425 -5.39 6.87 19.84
C ARG A 425 -3.88 6.67 19.75
N SER A 426 -3.46 5.92 18.75
CA SER A 426 -2.07 5.48 18.51
C SER A 426 -1.01 6.59 18.40
N HIS A 427 -1.41 7.86 18.35
CA HIS A 427 -0.53 9.00 18.11
C HIS A 427 -0.29 9.89 19.34
N LEU A 428 -0.96 9.64 20.47
CA LEU A 428 -0.78 10.47 21.68
C LEU A 428 0.35 9.93 22.56
N SER A 429 1.38 10.74 22.78
CA SER A 429 2.45 10.46 23.75
C SER A 429 1.90 10.21 25.16
N ALA A 430 0.81 10.89 25.52
CA ALA A 430 0.10 10.76 26.79
C ALA A 430 -0.56 9.38 27.02
N GLN A 431 -0.58 8.49 26.02
CA GLN A 431 -1.07 7.11 26.14
C GLN A 431 0.06 6.06 26.10
N LYS A 432 1.32 6.50 26.03
CA LYS A 432 2.49 5.61 26.08
C LYS A 432 2.89 5.38 27.53
N TRP A 433 3.02 4.12 27.91
CA TRP A 433 3.40 3.67 29.25
C TRP A 433 4.45 2.57 29.16
N THR A 434 5.31 2.51 30.18
CA THR A 434 6.36 1.50 30.33
C THR A 434 6.24 0.89 31.72
N LEU A 435 6.09 -0.44 31.81
CA LEU A 435 6.26 -1.14 33.07
C LEU A 435 7.75 -1.43 33.27
N MET A 436 8.36 -0.79 34.27
CA MET A 436 9.70 -1.09 34.77
C MET A 436 9.55 -1.62 36.18
N GLU A 437 9.34 -2.93 36.33
CA GLU A 437 8.96 -3.52 37.62
C GLU A 437 9.84 -3.02 38.78
N PRO A 438 9.22 -2.52 39.87
CA PRO A 438 7.79 -2.56 40.15
C PRO A 438 6.97 -1.35 39.64
N GLN A 439 7.54 -0.40 38.90
CA GLN A 439 6.93 0.90 38.61
C GLN A 439 6.30 0.98 37.22
N ILE A 440 5.10 1.57 37.13
CA ILE A 440 4.47 1.96 35.86
C ILE A 440 4.88 3.40 35.55
N ARG A 441 5.48 3.64 34.37
CA ARG A 441 6.10 4.91 33.99
C ARG A 441 5.49 5.51 32.73
N GLN A 442 5.48 6.83 32.69
CA GLN A 442 5.26 7.63 31.49
C GLN A 442 6.36 8.71 31.46
N GLN A 443 7.29 8.58 30.52
CA GLN A 443 8.51 9.40 30.48
C GLN A 443 9.25 9.33 31.84
N ASP A 444 9.47 10.47 32.50
CA ASP A 444 10.20 10.60 33.77
C ASP A 444 9.29 10.49 35.01
N LEU A 445 7.99 10.26 34.80
CA LEU A 445 6.98 10.19 35.84
C LEU A 445 6.51 8.75 36.08
N CYS A 446 6.22 8.44 37.34
CA CYS A 446 5.74 7.16 37.81
C CYS A 446 4.29 7.29 38.28
N LEU A 447 3.47 6.29 37.98
CA LEU A 447 2.13 6.16 38.52
C LEU A 447 2.22 5.92 40.03
N ALA A 448 1.60 6.79 40.81
CA ALA A 448 1.56 6.72 42.26
C ALA A 448 0.10 6.76 42.75
N ILE A 449 -0.25 5.92 43.72
CA ILE A 449 -1.51 6.05 44.44
C ILE A 449 -1.47 7.26 45.38
N THR A 450 -2.59 7.96 45.53
CA THR A 450 -2.71 9.08 46.47
C THR A 450 -2.64 8.62 47.93
N ALA A 451 -3.17 7.43 48.22
CA ALA A 451 -3.22 6.81 49.53
C ALA A 451 -3.46 5.29 49.39
N PHE A 452 -3.16 4.51 50.43
CA PHE A 452 -3.37 3.05 50.47
C PHE A 452 -4.83 2.66 50.82
N SER A 453 -5.78 3.59 50.72
CA SER A 453 -7.21 3.33 50.93
C SER A 453 -7.92 2.96 49.62
N SER A 454 -8.95 2.12 49.71
CA SER A 454 -9.81 1.79 48.55
C SER A 454 -10.48 3.06 47.99
N GLY A 455 -10.57 3.16 46.66
CA GLY A 455 -11.11 4.34 45.96
C GLY A 455 -10.13 5.52 45.81
N SER A 456 -8.88 5.36 46.24
CA SER A 456 -7.83 6.37 46.04
C SER A 456 -7.53 6.58 44.57
N LYS A 457 -7.40 7.85 44.16
CA LYS A 457 -7.02 8.19 42.78
C LYS A 457 -5.54 7.88 42.53
N VAL A 458 -5.20 7.68 41.27
CA VAL A 458 -3.83 7.60 40.79
C VAL A 458 -3.41 8.93 40.16
N ARG A 459 -2.14 9.29 40.34
CA ARG A 459 -1.51 10.49 39.81
C ARG A 459 -0.09 10.20 39.37
N LEU A 460 0.46 11.08 38.54
CA LEU A 460 1.85 11.00 38.12
C LEU A 460 2.74 11.80 39.08
N GLU A 461 3.80 11.18 39.56
CA GLU A 461 4.79 11.79 40.43
C GLU A 461 6.20 11.47 39.91
N PRO A 462 7.25 12.26 40.22
CA PRO A 462 8.63 11.92 39.88
C PRO A 462 9.00 10.52 40.38
N CYS A 463 9.62 9.73 39.52
CA CYS A 463 10.00 8.36 39.86
C CYS A 463 11.00 8.30 41.02
N SER A 464 10.63 7.59 42.10
CA SER A 464 11.50 7.36 43.26
C SER A 464 11.57 5.87 43.59
N PRO A 465 12.77 5.24 43.57
CA PRO A 465 12.91 3.81 43.89
C PRO A 465 12.51 3.44 45.32
N LYS A 466 12.37 4.44 46.22
CA LYS A 466 12.03 4.25 47.64
C LYS A 466 10.54 4.52 47.92
N GLU A 467 9.77 4.95 46.93
CA GLU A 467 8.36 5.32 47.12
C GLU A 467 7.47 4.08 46.98
N SER A 468 6.89 3.63 48.09
CA SER A 468 6.03 2.45 48.15
C SER A 468 4.72 2.65 47.40
N ARG A 469 4.25 3.89 47.23
CA ARG A 469 3.04 4.22 46.46
C ARG A 469 3.20 4.02 44.94
N GLN A 470 4.44 3.85 44.47
CA GLN A 470 4.78 3.64 43.05
C GLN A 470 5.02 2.16 42.71
N VAL A 471 4.81 1.24 43.66
CA VAL A 471 5.02 -0.20 43.50
C VAL A 471 3.74 -0.85 42.97
N SER A 472 3.85 -1.52 41.83
CA SER A 472 2.80 -2.35 41.23
C SER A 472 3.30 -3.80 41.13
N THR A 473 2.44 -4.74 41.48
CA THR A 473 2.68 -6.18 41.35
C THR A 473 1.60 -6.80 40.45
N PRO A 474 1.95 -7.60 39.44
CA PRO A 474 0.97 -8.35 38.67
C PRO A 474 0.29 -9.41 39.57
N GLY A 475 -1.01 -9.27 39.82
CA GLY A 475 -1.77 -10.25 40.60
C GLY A 475 -2.21 -11.45 39.77
N SER A 476 -1.99 -12.67 40.27
CA SER A 476 -2.58 -13.90 39.74
C SER A 476 -4.01 -14.07 40.24
N GLY A 477 -4.98 -13.44 39.58
CA GLY A 477 -6.40 -13.58 39.91
C GLY A 477 -7.12 -14.53 38.96
N SER A 478 -7.57 -15.68 39.47
CA SER A 478 -8.54 -16.56 38.82
C SER A 478 -9.91 -15.86 38.74
N HIS A 479 -10.39 -15.54 37.53
CA HIS A 479 -11.76 -15.08 37.34
C HIS A 479 -12.74 -16.26 37.52
N GLN A 480 -13.51 -16.23 38.60
CA GLN A 480 -14.70 -17.06 38.79
C GLN A 480 -15.88 -16.26 38.20
N GLU A 481 -16.39 -16.68 37.04
CA GLU A 481 -17.63 -16.14 36.45
C GLU A 481 -18.82 -16.55 37.31
N THR A 482 -19.49 -15.58 37.93
CA THR A 482 -20.85 -15.76 38.44
C THR A 482 -21.84 -15.22 37.41
N SER A 483 -22.58 -16.14 36.80
CA SER A 483 -23.72 -15.89 35.94
C SER A 483 -24.90 -15.29 36.71
N GLY A 484 -25.44 -14.14 36.30
CA GLY A 484 -26.68 -13.60 36.89
C GLY A 484 -27.19 -12.28 36.29
N ARG A 485 -28.14 -12.39 35.35
CA ARG A 485 -29.23 -11.46 34.93
C ARG A 485 -29.13 -9.94 35.14
N ARG A 486 -29.29 -9.22 34.01
CA ARG A 486 -29.98 -7.92 33.75
C ARG A 486 -30.37 -7.04 34.96
N GLN A 487 -29.75 -5.86 35.05
CA GLN A 487 -30.39 -4.53 34.96
C GLN A 487 -29.31 -3.45 35.00
N GLY A 488 -29.57 -2.31 34.36
CA GLY A 488 -28.59 -1.25 34.18
C GLY A 488 -28.12 -0.63 35.49
N ASP A 489 -26.82 -0.35 35.56
CA ASP A 489 -26.32 0.94 36.03
C ASP A 489 -24.85 1.04 35.65
N VAL A 490 -24.50 2.19 35.08
CA VAL A 490 -23.12 2.61 34.85
C VAL A 490 -22.51 2.82 36.24
N ARG A 491 -21.58 1.96 36.64
CA ARG A 491 -20.61 2.27 37.70
C ARG A 491 -19.22 1.88 37.23
N GLU A 492 -18.38 2.90 37.17
CA GLU A 492 -16.95 2.84 36.96
C GLU A 492 -16.30 1.92 38.00
N THR A 493 -15.48 0.98 37.53
CA THR A 493 -14.34 0.40 38.25
C THR A 493 -13.24 0.12 37.24
#